data_AF-A0A6J7S045-F1
#
_entry.id   AF-A0A6J7S045-F1
#
_cell.length_a   1.000
_cell.length_b   1.000
_cell.length_c   1.000
_cell.angle_alpha   90.00
_cell.angle_beta   90.00
_cell.angle_gamma   90.00
#
_symmetry.space_group_name_H-M   'P 1'
#
loop_
_entity.id
_entity.type
_entity.pdbx_description
1 polymer ?
#
loop_
_entity_poly.entity_id
_entity_poly.type
_entity_poly.pdbx_seq_one_letter_code
_entity_poly.pdbx_strand_id
1 'polypeptide(L)'
;MARTFYRLPYCHGEVSETQAATTSNWKVKRKRPEVVAGELEIEKLSTPVNDLLSVFLTARWRLYSGRSKKLRVAQVDHPPWDLAEAEIKKCTTGLVDHAGFDVSEATPTAYWSPGVPVRVTAPKLTR
;
A
#
# COMPACT_ATOMS: atom_id res chain seq x y z
N MET A 1 -16.86 -4.62 -3.92
CA MET A 1 -17.03 -4.68 -2.45
C MET A 1 -16.46 -3.43 -1.74
N ALA A 2 -15.17 -3.13 -1.83
CA ALA A 2 -14.51 -2.02 -1.12
C ALA A 2 -15.18 -0.63 -1.27
N ARG A 3 -15.53 -0.21 -2.49
CA ARG A 3 -16.24 1.06 -2.73
C ARG A 3 -17.68 1.06 -2.18
N THR A 4 -18.34 -0.09 -2.22
CA THR A 4 -19.75 -0.25 -1.82
C THR A 4 -19.91 -0.29 -0.30
N PHE A 5 -19.14 -1.15 0.37
CA PHE A 5 -19.28 -1.39 1.81
C PHE A 5 -18.40 -0.46 2.64
N TYR A 6 -17.21 -0.13 2.15
CA TYR A 6 -16.25 0.72 2.86
C TYR A 6 -16.20 2.16 2.35
N ARG A 7 -16.90 2.51 1.26
CA ARG A 7 -16.87 3.86 0.66
C ARG A 7 -15.45 4.39 0.40
N LEU A 8 -14.51 3.48 0.13
CA LEU A 8 -13.13 3.86 -0.12
C LEU A 8 -13.02 4.65 -1.43
N PRO A 9 -12.17 5.70 -1.51
CA PRO A 9 -11.99 6.54 -2.69
C PRO A 9 -11.15 5.84 -3.77
N TYR A 10 -11.37 4.54 -3.98
CA TYR A 10 -10.62 3.77 -4.96
C TYR A 10 -10.94 4.24 -6.37
N CYS A 11 -9.87 4.47 -7.12
CA CYS A 11 -9.91 4.76 -8.53
C CYS A 11 -9.95 3.45 -9.33
N HIS A 12 -10.55 3.50 -10.52
CA HIS A 12 -10.50 2.37 -11.43
C HIS A 12 -9.11 2.31 -12.08
N GLY A 13 -8.50 1.13 -12.09
CA GLY A 13 -7.19 0.89 -12.65
C GLY A 13 -6.91 -0.59 -12.81
N GLU A 14 -5.82 -0.88 -13.49
CA GLU A 14 -5.26 -2.22 -13.67
C GLU A 14 -4.02 -2.34 -12.80
N VAL A 15 -3.90 -3.48 -12.12
CA VAL A 15 -2.73 -3.86 -11.34
C VAL A 15 -2.30 -5.24 -11.80
N SER A 16 -1.04 -5.41 -12.16
CA SER A 16 -0.45 -6.71 -12.44
C SER A 16 0.77 -6.90 -11.57
N GLU A 17 0.93 -8.10 -11.01
CA GLU A 17 2.12 -8.53 -10.31
C GLU A 17 2.70 -9.73 -11.04
N THR A 18 4.02 -9.71 -11.25
CA THR A 18 4.79 -10.91 -11.59
C THR A 18 5.73 -11.20 -10.44
N GLN A 19 5.63 -12.40 -9.89
CA GLN A 19 6.39 -12.81 -8.71
C GLN A 19 7.26 -14.01 -9.03
N ALA A 20 8.52 -13.94 -8.61
CA ALA A 20 9.43 -15.06 -8.55
C ALA A 20 9.91 -15.27 -7.10
N ALA A 21 10.80 -16.26 -6.89
CA ALA A 21 11.36 -16.55 -5.58
C ALA A 21 12.04 -15.32 -4.96
N THR A 22 12.87 -14.62 -5.73
CA THR A 22 13.69 -13.49 -5.25
C THR A 22 13.25 -12.14 -5.80
N THR A 23 12.27 -12.08 -6.71
CA THR A 23 11.86 -10.81 -7.31
C THR A 23 10.34 -10.64 -7.30
N SER A 24 9.92 -9.38 -7.28
CA SER A 24 8.54 -9.00 -7.54
C SER A 24 8.54 -7.75 -8.41
N ASN A 25 7.73 -7.76 -9.47
CA ASN A 25 7.46 -6.61 -10.32
C ASN A 25 5.96 -6.30 -10.29
N TRP A 26 5.62 -5.09 -9.88
CA TRP A 26 4.26 -4.55 -9.92
C TRP A 26 4.15 -3.48 -10.98
N LYS A 27 3.08 -3.53 -11.76
CA LYS A 27 2.67 -2.45 -12.67
C LYS A 27 1.27 -2.02 -12.31
N VAL A 28 1.09 -0.71 -12.18
CA VAL A 28 -0.19 -0.09 -11.90
C VAL A 28 -0.50 0.90 -12.99
N LYS A 29 -1.73 0.86 -13.50
CA LYS A 29 -2.26 1.85 -14.45
C LYS A 29 -3.63 2.32 -13.98
N ARG A 30 -3.69 3.50 -13.38
CA ARG A 30 -4.94 4.17 -13.02
C ARG A 30 -5.56 4.77 -14.27
N LYS A 31 -6.87 4.63 -14.46
CA LYS A 31 -7.61 5.15 -15.64
C LYS A 31 -8.44 6.39 -15.35
N ARG A 32 -8.82 6.63 -14.09
CA ARG A 32 -9.63 7.78 -13.66
C ARG A 32 -9.15 8.30 -12.30
N PRO A 33 -9.25 9.62 -12.01
CA PRO A 33 -9.75 10.69 -12.90
C PRO A 33 -8.83 10.97 -14.08
N GLU A 34 -7.55 10.62 -13.98
CA GLU A 34 -6.54 10.77 -15.03
C GLU A 34 -5.74 9.48 -15.20
N VAL A 35 -5.15 9.31 -16.39
CA VAL A 35 -4.31 8.15 -16.70
C VAL A 35 -2.92 8.35 -16.12
N VAL A 36 -2.59 7.53 -15.12
CA VAL A 36 -1.28 7.57 -14.46
C VAL A 36 -0.80 6.14 -14.28
N ALA A 37 0.49 5.91 -14.56
CA ALA A 37 1.11 4.62 -14.42
C ALA A 37 2.30 4.68 -13.47
N GLY A 38 2.61 3.53 -12.88
CA GLY A 38 3.80 3.31 -12.08
C GLY A 38 4.23 1.86 -12.17
N GLU A 39 5.51 1.64 -12.02
CA GLU A 39 6.15 0.32 -11.97
C GLU A 39 7.13 0.29 -10.80
N LEU A 40 7.08 -0.80 -10.05
CA LEU A 40 7.98 -1.09 -8.95
C LEU A 40 8.54 -2.49 -9.14
N GLU A 41 9.85 -2.60 -9.22
CA GLU A 41 10.57 -3.87 -9.23
C GLU A 41 11.51 -3.93 -8.04
N ILE A 42 11.43 -5.02 -7.30
CA ILE A 42 12.28 -5.27 -6.14
C ILE A 42 12.96 -6.63 -6.24
N GLU A 43 14.13 -6.71 -5.61
CA GLU A 43 14.74 -7.93 -5.14
C GLU A 43 14.42 -8.14 -3.66
N LYS A 44 14.01 -9.35 -3.30
CA LYS A 44 13.64 -9.77 -1.95
C LYS A 44 14.89 -10.26 -1.23
N LEU A 45 15.26 -9.58 -0.15
CA LEU A 45 16.37 -9.99 0.71
C LEU A 45 15.84 -10.79 1.90
N SER A 46 16.74 -11.42 2.65
CA SER A 46 16.41 -12.26 3.81
C SER A 46 16.64 -11.58 5.15
N THR A 47 17.19 -10.36 5.17
CA THR A 47 17.43 -9.58 6.39
C THR A 47 16.10 -9.18 7.02
N PRO A 48 15.73 -9.67 8.22
CA PRO A 48 14.47 -9.30 8.86
C PRO A 48 14.50 -7.85 9.36
N VAL A 49 13.35 -7.17 9.31
CA VAL A 49 13.22 -5.76 9.70
C VAL A 49 12.10 -5.58 10.73
N ASN A 50 12.43 -5.02 11.90
CA ASN A 50 11.48 -4.76 12.98
C ASN A 50 11.77 -3.44 13.73
N ASP A 51 12.42 -2.50 13.06
CA ASP A 51 12.71 -1.18 13.64
C ASP A 51 11.44 -0.32 13.82
N LEU A 52 11.60 0.84 14.47
CA LEU A 52 10.48 1.74 14.75
C LEU A 52 9.80 2.27 13.48
N LEU A 53 10.56 2.46 12.39
CA LEU A 53 10.02 2.95 11.13
C LEU A 53 9.17 1.87 10.45
N SER A 54 9.64 0.63 10.40
CA SER A 54 8.93 -0.50 9.81
C SER A 54 7.64 -0.82 10.56
N VAL A 55 7.69 -0.75 11.90
CA VAL A 55 6.51 -0.85 12.77
C VAL A 55 5.56 0.30 12.50
N PHE A 56 6.03 1.54 12.47
CA PHE A 56 5.19 2.70 12.13
C PHE A 56 4.52 2.56 10.76
N LEU A 57 5.26 2.07 9.77
CA LEU A 57 4.78 1.89 8.40
C LEU A 57 3.77 0.74 8.25
N THR A 58 3.66 -0.19 9.19
CA THR A 58 2.78 -1.37 9.06
C THR A 58 1.71 -1.48 10.15
N ALA A 59 1.90 -0.85 11.31
CA ALA A 59 1.06 -1.04 12.48
C ALA A 59 -0.27 -0.25 12.44
N ARG A 60 -1.19 -0.60 11.52
CA ARG A 60 -2.49 0.09 11.31
C ARG A 60 -3.71 -0.71 11.78
N TRP A 61 -4.23 -0.43 12.98
CA TRP A 61 -5.35 -1.19 13.57
C TRP A 61 -6.75 -0.63 13.24
N ARG A 62 -6.80 0.42 12.42
CA ARG A 62 -8.06 1.05 12.01
C ARG A 62 -8.02 1.45 10.55
N LEU A 63 -9.14 1.22 9.88
CA LEU A 63 -9.42 1.76 8.56
C LEU A 63 -10.44 2.89 8.72
N TYR A 64 -10.09 4.04 8.18
CA TYR A 64 -10.94 5.22 8.15
C TYR A 64 -11.44 5.44 6.72
N SER A 65 -12.72 5.73 6.58
CA SER A 65 -13.30 6.07 5.27
C SER A 65 -14.44 7.05 5.42
N GLY A 66 -14.67 7.89 4.43
CA GLY A 66 -15.69 8.91 4.55
C GLY A 66 -15.76 9.81 3.33
N ARG A 67 -16.88 10.51 3.21
CA ARG A 67 -17.07 11.59 2.24
C ARG A 67 -17.79 12.71 2.98
N SER A 68 -17.28 13.94 2.90
CA SER A 68 -17.76 15.08 3.69
C SER A 68 -17.67 14.83 5.21
N LYS A 69 -18.57 15.41 6.03
CA LYS A 69 -18.58 15.33 7.50
C LYS A 69 -18.92 13.94 8.10
N LYS A 70 -19.00 12.88 7.28
CA LYS A 70 -19.41 11.53 7.72
C LYS A 70 -18.22 10.57 7.63
N LEU A 71 -17.56 10.37 8.76
CA LEU A 71 -16.45 9.43 8.92
C LEU A 71 -16.96 8.06 9.36
N ARG A 72 -16.37 7.00 8.83
CA ARG A 72 -16.63 5.61 9.17
C ARG A 72 -15.32 4.96 9.60
N VAL A 73 -15.42 4.05 10.56
CA VAL A 73 -14.28 3.33 11.13
C VAL A 73 -14.56 1.85 11.08
N ALA A 74 -13.59 1.08 10.59
CA ALA A 74 -13.49 -0.36 10.77
C ALA A 74 -12.26 -0.70 11.61
N GLN A 75 -12.37 -1.74 12.42
CA GLN A 75 -11.22 -2.31 13.12
C GLN A 75 -10.47 -3.22 12.15
N VAL A 76 -9.15 -3.15 12.22
CA VAL A 76 -8.21 -4.00 11.48
C VAL A 76 -7.44 -4.81 12.51
N ASP A 77 -7.37 -6.11 12.31
CA ASP A 77 -6.69 -7.04 13.18
C ASP A 77 -5.74 -7.92 12.35
N HIS A 78 -4.47 -7.93 12.74
CA HIS A 78 -3.43 -8.74 12.12
C HIS A 78 -2.24 -8.90 13.08
N PRO A 79 -1.46 -10.00 12.98
CA PRO A 79 -0.20 -10.12 13.71
C PRO A 79 0.84 -9.10 13.19
N PRO A 80 1.97 -8.89 13.89
CA PRO A 80 3.10 -8.15 13.33
C PRO A 80 3.46 -8.68 11.94
N TRP A 81 3.84 -7.77 11.03
CA TRP A 81 4.25 -8.16 9.69
C TRP A 81 5.63 -8.82 9.77
N ASP A 82 5.77 -9.98 9.14
CA ASP A 82 7.07 -10.61 8.93
C ASP A 82 7.76 -9.89 7.77
N LEU A 83 8.48 -8.81 8.08
CA LEU A 83 9.15 -7.96 7.10
C LEU A 83 10.60 -8.36 6.93
N ALA A 84 11.06 -8.29 5.68
CA ALA A 84 12.47 -8.33 5.34
C ALA A 84 12.84 -7.20 4.37
N GLU A 85 14.13 -6.87 4.31
CA GLU A 85 14.67 -5.86 3.40
C GLU A 85 14.36 -6.21 1.94
N ALA A 86 14.15 -5.17 1.12
CA ALA A 86 14.05 -5.32 -0.31
C ALA A 86 14.91 -4.26 -1.01
N GLU A 87 15.58 -4.65 -2.08
CA GLU A 87 16.33 -3.71 -2.91
C GLU A 87 15.47 -3.27 -4.09
N ILE A 88 15.35 -1.97 -4.31
CA ILE A 88 14.59 -1.43 -5.44
C ILE A 88 15.45 -1.50 -6.68
N LYS A 89 15.03 -2.30 -7.67
CA LYS A 89 15.68 -2.38 -9.00
C LYS A 89 15.09 -1.37 -9.98
N LYS A 90 13.80 -1.07 -9.83
CA LYS A 90 13.11 -0.06 -10.63
C LYS A 90 11.99 0.57 -9.82
N CYS A 91 11.88 1.89 -9.84
CA CYS A 91 10.74 2.60 -9.28
C CYS A 91 10.40 3.77 -10.21
N THR A 92 9.17 3.80 -10.71
CA THR A 92 8.63 4.96 -11.43
C THR A 92 7.60 5.66 -10.56
N THR A 93 7.94 6.88 -10.15
CA THR A 93 7.23 7.72 -9.19
C THR A 93 5.97 8.37 -9.74
N GLY A 94 5.56 8.09 -10.99
CA GLY A 94 4.47 8.80 -11.65
C GLY A 94 3.16 8.89 -10.85
N LEU A 95 2.89 7.94 -9.95
CA LEU A 95 1.76 8.01 -9.00
C LEU A 95 1.97 8.98 -7.83
N VAL A 96 3.19 9.09 -7.32
CA VAL A 96 3.60 9.98 -6.23
C VAL A 96 3.67 11.41 -6.72
N ASP A 97 4.32 11.65 -7.87
CA ASP A 97 4.42 12.96 -8.50
C ASP A 97 3.02 13.50 -8.84
N HIS A 98 2.15 12.63 -9.39
CA HIS A 98 0.76 13.00 -9.67
C HIS A 98 -0.05 13.34 -8.43
N ALA A 99 0.29 12.76 -7.28
CA ALA A 99 -0.33 13.10 -6.00
C ALA A 99 0.16 14.46 -5.44
N GLY A 100 1.08 15.14 -6.12
CA GLY A 100 1.59 16.46 -5.75
C GLY A 100 2.76 16.43 -4.76
N PHE A 101 3.41 15.27 -4.61
CA PHE A 101 4.61 15.14 -3.78
C PHE A 101 5.85 15.21 -4.67
N ASP A 102 6.79 16.09 -4.31
CA ASP A 102 8.13 16.10 -4.91
C ASP A 102 9.01 15.10 -4.15
N VAL A 103 9.44 14.05 -4.86
CA VAL A 103 10.30 13.00 -4.34
C VAL A 103 11.58 12.83 -5.18
N SER A 104 11.91 13.83 -6.00
CA SER A 104 13.05 13.78 -6.92
C SER A 104 14.40 13.56 -6.22
N GLU A 105 14.56 14.06 -5.00
CA GLU A 105 15.78 13.89 -4.18
C GLU A 105 15.66 12.80 -3.10
N ALA A 106 14.51 12.12 -3.01
CA ALA A 106 14.29 11.12 -1.97
C ALA A 106 14.94 9.78 -2.34
N THR A 107 15.58 9.15 -1.35
CA THR A 107 16.00 7.74 -1.48
C THR A 107 14.89 6.85 -0.91
N PRO A 108 14.19 6.07 -1.74
CA PRO A 108 13.10 5.22 -1.27
C PRO A 108 13.64 4.03 -0.48
N THR A 109 12.97 3.70 0.62
CA THR A 109 13.18 2.46 1.38
C THR A 109 12.14 1.43 0.95
N ALA A 110 12.54 0.17 0.79
CA ALA A 110 11.63 -0.92 0.49
C ALA A 110 11.78 -2.09 1.47
N TYR A 111 10.64 -2.67 1.82
CA TYR A 111 10.52 -3.90 2.58
C TYR A 111 9.53 -4.81 1.86
N TRP A 112 9.67 -6.12 2.06
CA TRP A 112 8.72 -7.10 1.58
C TRP A 112 8.28 -8.03 2.70
N SER A 113 7.17 -8.74 2.49
CA SER A 113 6.65 -9.76 3.40
C SER A 113 6.08 -10.91 2.58
N PRO A 114 6.15 -12.17 3.06
CA PRO A 114 5.44 -13.29 2.44
C PRO A 114 3.92 -13.16 2.52
N GLY A 115 3.41 -12.22 3.31
CA GLY A 115 2.00 -11.94 3.47
C GLY A 115 1.58 -12.01 4.93
N VAL A 116 0.51 -11.28 5.27
CA VAL A 116 -0.04 -11.24 6.62
C VAL A 116 -1.53 -11.56 6.57
N PRO A 117 -2.06 -12.43 7.46
CA PRO A 117 -3.50 -12.62 7.56
C PRO A 117 -4.14 -11.37 8.17
N VAL A 118 -5.07 -10.74 7.44
CA VAL A 118 -5.77 -9.53 7.87
C VAL A 118 -7.26 -9.77 8.00
N ARG A 119 -7.83 -9.35 9.14
CA ARG A 119 -9.27 -9.28 9.37
C ARG A 119 -9.71 -7.83 9.45
N VAL A 120 -10.83 -7.51 8.81
CA VAL A 120 -11.41 -6.16 8.83
C VAL A 120 -12.90 -6.25 9.16
N THR A 121 -13.35 -5.50 10.16
CA THR A 121 -14.78 -5.46 10.52
C THR A 121 -15.60 -4.65 9.53
N ALA A 122 -16.91 -4.83 9.52
CA ALA A 122 -17.80 -3.90 8.84
C ALA A 122 -17.63 -2.45 9.40
N PRO A 123 -17.60 -1.43 8.53
CA PRO A 123 -17.33 -0.05 8.94
C PRO A 123 -18.57 0.59 9.59
N LYS A 124 -18.38 1.22 10.75
CA LYS A 124 -19.43 1.92 11.51
C LYS A 124 -19.23 3.43 11.42
N LEU A 125 -20.32 4.20 11.39
CA LEU A 125 -20.24 5.67 11.40
C LEU A 125 -19.66 6.13 12.75
N THR A 126 -18.74 7.09 12.73
CA THR A 126 -18.31 7.76 13.97
C THR A 126 -19.46 8.62 14.49
N ARG A 127 -19.66 8.59 15.81
CA ARG A 127 -20.63 9.49 16.47
C ARG A 127 -20.14 10.92 16.43
#